data_AF-A0A949A2X2-F1
#
_entry.id   AF-A0A949A2X2-F1
#
_cell.length_a   1.000
_cell.length_b   1.000
_cell.length_c   1.000
_cell.angle_alpha   90.00
_cell.angle_beta   90.00
_cell.angle_gamma   90.00
#
_symmetry.space_group_name_H-M   'P 1'
#
loop_
_entity.id
_entity.type
_entity.pdbx_description
1 polymer ?
#
loop_
_entity_poly.entity_id
_entity_poly.type
_entity_poly.pdbx_seq_one_letter_code
_entity_poly.pdbx_strand_id
1 'polypeptide(L)'
;MGKKSLGLILIILITLVCCAGCGGDLQTNNTSQDKKSEAGAGKAYAAVKKIIEPGQLISRTEAESFTGEKLKEGLCDEKTAVGMKKCFYGSTNADSANFFQISIQQSLFMPQTALESGQTPKNIFDHTKKILSEGRIDLKGLGDEAFIGTIALHILKGDFYITIRLGNPNGKENKKELEAAGRKALENLDSLLI
;
A
#
# COMPACT_ATOMS: atom_id res chain seq x y z
N MET A 1 -6.30 23.18 48.21
CA MET A 1 -7.61 23.85 48.12
C MET A 1 -8.11 23.60 46.70
N GLY A 2 -8.91 22.56 46.42
CA GLY A 2 -10.35 22.45 46.69
C GLY A 2 -11.12 23.16 45.57
N LYS A 3 -12.09 22.59 44.84
CA LYS A 3 -12.91 21.37 44.96
C LYS A 3 -13.71 21.21 43.64
N LYS A 4 -13.92 19.95 43.20
CA LYS A 4 -15.21 19.33 42.75
C LYS A 4 -15.83 19.87 41.43
N SER A 5 -16.54 19.14 40.57
CA SER A 5 -17.10 17.77 40.52
C SER A 5 -17.79 17.59 39.13
N LEU A 6 -18.35 16.40 38.90
CA LEU A 6 -19.41 16.01 37.93
C LEU A 6 -18.85 15.54 36.57
N GLY A 7 -18.82 14.25 36.20
CA GLY A 7 -19.62 13.11 36.63
C GLY A 7 -20.77 12.88 35.65
N LEU A 8 -20.56 12.06 34.62
CA LEU A 8 -21.64 11.37 33.93
C LEU A 8 -21.16 9.96 33.53
N ILE A 9 -21.58 9.00 34.35
CA ILE A 9 -21.56 7.57 34.10
C ILE A 9 -22.74 7.28 33.16
N LEU A 10 -22.50 6.63 32.03
CA LEU A 10 -23.56 5.96 31.28
C LEU A 10 -23.21 4.49 31.10
N ILE A 11 -23.77 3.69 32.00
CA ILE A 11 -23.86 2.24 31.94
C ILE A 11 -24.95 1.91 30.90
N ILE A 12 -24.60 1.16 29.86
CA ILE A 12 -25.57 0.38 29.08
C ILE A 12 -25.08 -1.07 29.09
N LEU A 13 -25.63 -1.81 30.06
CA LEU A 13 -25.73 -3.26 30.11
C LEU A 13 -27.00 -3.66 29.34
N ILE A 14 -27.14 -4.96 28.98
CA ILE A 14 -28.34 -5.70 28.47
C ILE A 14 -28.27 -5.94 26.94
N THR A 15 -28.27 -7.16 26.38
CA THR A 15 -28.42 -8.55 26.89
C THR A 15 -27.97 -9.53 25.80
N LEU A 16 -27.37 -10.65 26.21
CA LEU A 16 -27.28 -11.89 25.44
C LEU A 16 -28.70 -12.38 25.06
N VAL A 17 -28.91 -12.72 23.78
CA VAL A 17 -30.00 -13.60 23.35
C VAL A 17 -29.37 -14.78 22.64
N CYS A 18 -29.27 -15.91 23.36
CA CYS A 18 -29.10 -17.22 22.77
C CYS A 18 -30.49 -17.74 22.39
N CYS A 19 -30.74 -17.93 21.09
CA CYS A 19 -31.81 -18.81 20.64
C CYS A 19 -31.17 -20.13 20.18
N ALA A 20 -31.28 -21.14 21.04
CA ALA A 20 -31.25 -22.53 20.64
C ALA A 20 -32.68 -22.95 20.23
N GLY A 21 -32.80 -23.72 19.15
CA GLY A 21 -34.04 -24.29 18.60
C GLY A 21 -33.92 -24.31 17.07
N CYS A 22 -34.06 -25.41 16.33
CA CYS A 22 -34.87 -26.62 16.45
C CYS A 22 -33.98 -27.82 16.08
N GLY A 23 -34.07 -28.99 16.72
CA GLY A 23 -35.21 -29.91 16.59
C GLY A 23 -34.82 -30.98 15.56
N GLY A 24 -34.42 -32.16 16.04
CA GLY A 24 -33.98 -33.27 15.20
C GLY A 24 -35.14 -34.05 14.59
N ASP A 25 -34.80 -34.92 13.62
CA ASP A 25 -35.23 -36.31 13.73
C ASP A 25 -34.20 -37.24 13.09
N LEU A 26 -33.98 -38.37 13.75
CA LEU A 26 -33.14 -39.47 13.30
C LEU A 26 -33.97 -40.33 12.34
N GLN A 27 -33.41 -40.63 11.16
CA GLN A 27 -33.55 -41.98 10.62
C GLN A 27 -32.25 -42.41 9.97
N THR A 28 -31.62 -43.35 10.67
CA THR A 28 -30.54 -44.23 10.25
C THR A 28 -30.94 -45.03 9.01
N ASN A 29 -30.03 -45.15 8.04
CA ASN A 29 -29.70 -46.45 7.44
C ASN A 29 -28.27 -46.42 6.88
N ASN A 30 -27.53 -47.46 7.28
CA ASN A 30 -26.11 -47.70 7.02
C ASN A 30 -25.79 -47.89 5.54
N THR A 31 -24.58 -47.51 5.12
CA THR A 31 -23.51 -48.47 4.73
C THR A 31 -22.28 -47.71 4.17
N SER A 32 -21.19 -47.82 4.94
CA SER A 32 -19.77 -47.95 4.57
C SER A 32 -19.08 -47.03 3.55
N GLN A 33 -18.03 -46.38 4.09
CA GLN A 33 -16.67 -46.18 3.53
C GLN A 33 -16.55 -45.60 2.11
N ASP A 34 -16.12 -44.34 2.02
CA ASP A 34 -14.70 -44.10 1.76
C ASP A 34 -14.24 -42.70 2.16
N LYS A 35 -13.12 -42.67 2.88
CA LYS A 35 -12.31 -41.47 3.11
C LYS A 35 -11.66 -41.09 1.78
N LYS A 36 -11.95 -39.89 1.28
CA LYS A 36 -10.89 -39.08 0.66
C LYS A 36 -11.14 -37.61 0.91
N SER A 37 -10.41 -37.09 1.90
CA SER A 37 -10.04 -35.68 1.94
C SER A 37 -9.44 -35.30 0.59
N GLU A 38 -10.09 -34.40 -0.12
CA GLU A 38 -9.40 -33.41 -0.93
C GLU A 38 -9.96 -32.06 -0.51
N ALA A 39 -9.38 -31.58 0.58
CA ALA A 39 -9.14 -30.16 0.73
C ALA A 39 -8.44 -29.71 -0.55
N GLY A 40 -9.20 -29.15 -1.47
CA GLY A 40 -8.69 -28.22 -2.46
C GLY A 40 -8.13 -27.05 -1.67
N ALA A 41 -6.89 -27.22 -1.22
CA ALA A 41 -6.05 -26.14 -0.75
C ALA A 41 -5.95 -25.15 -1.90
N GLY A 42 -6.91 -24.21 -1.94
CA GLY A 42 -6.60 -22.87 -2.35
C GLY A 42 -5.36 -22.53 -1.56
N LYS A 43 -4.21 -22.53 -2.24
CA LYS A 43 -3.02 -21.87 -1.76
C LYS A 43 -3.39 -20.39 -1.68
N ALA A 44 -4.12 -20.04 -0.63
CA ALA A 44 -3.96 -18.76 0.01
C ALA A 44 -2.48 -18.77 0.36
N TYR A 45 -1.70 -18.10 -0.49
CA TYR A 45 -0.34 -17.76 -0.16
C TYR A 45 -0.44 -17.01 1.16
N ALA A 46 -0.25 -17.71 2.27
CA ALA A 46 0.30 -17.13 3.47
C ALA A 46 1.75 -16.78 3.14
N ALA A 47 1.93 -15.88 2.17
CA ALA A 47 3.17 -15.20 1.93
C ALA A 47 3.46 -14.51 3.24
N VAL A 48 4.62 -14.81 3.83
CA VAL A 48 5.23 -13.93 4.83
C VAL A 48 5.26 -12.56 4.15
N LYS A 49 4.33 -11.68 4.53
CA LYS A 49 4.29 -10.34 3.97
C LYS A 49 5.53 -9.64 4.51
N LYS A 50 6.56 -9.54 3.68
CA LYS A 50 7.78 -8.82 4.01
C LYS A 50 7.46 -7.33 4.02
N ILE A 51 7.89 -6.63 5.07
CA ILE A 51 7.82 -5.18 5.10
C ILE A 51 8.86 -4.65 4.11
N ILE A 52 8.41 -3.84 3.15
CA ILE A 52 9.28 -3.17 2.18
C ILE A 52 9.33 -1.68 2.50
N GLU A 53 10.55 -1.15 2.66
CA GLU A 53 10.79 0.28 2.90
C GLU A 53 11.07 1.02 1.58
N PRO A 54 10.73 2.31 1.45
CA PRO A 54 10.87 3.05 0.18
C PRO A 54 12.31 3.04 -0.39
N GLY A 55 13.32 3.15 0.49
CA GLY A 55 14.73 3.13 0.09
C GLY A 55 15.23 1.76 -0.40
N GLN A 56 14.47 0.68 -0.18
CA GLN A 56 14.75 -0.64 -0.77
C GLN A 56 14.18 -0.77 -2.19
N LEU A 57 13.14 -0.01 -2.51
CA LEU A 57 12.60 0.05 -3.87
C LEU A 57 13.52 0.84 -4.78
N ILE A 58 13.97 2.02 -4.34
CA ILE A 58 14.94 2.86 -5.04
C ILE A 58 15.88 3.47 -4.01
N SER A 59 17.16 3.13 -4.10
CA SER A 59 18.22 3.73 -3.31
C SER A 59 18.56 5.14 -3.78
N ARG A 60 19.30 5.90 -2.96
CA ARG A 60 19.83 7.22 -3.32
C ARG A 60 20.65 7.16 -4.62
N THR A 61 21.55 6.19 -4.75
CA THR A 61 22.43 6.05 -5.92
C THR A 61 21.64 5.73 -7.20
N GLU A 62 20.60 4.88 -7.11
CA GLU A 62 19.71 4.63 -8.25
C GLU A 62 18.92 5.89 -8.61
N ALA A 63 18.43 6.64 -7.61
CA ALA A 63 17.75 7.91 -7.82
C ALA A 63 18.63 8.94 -8.56
N GLU A 64 19.94 9.02 -8.27
CA GLU A 64 20.89 9.88 -9.00
C GLU A 64 20.92 9.59 -10.51
N SER A 65 20.72 8.33 -10.92
CA SER A 65 20.70 7.94 -12.33
C SER A 65 19.47 8.46 -13.09
N PHE A 66 18.35 8.68 -12.38
CA PHE A 66 17.11 9.21 -12.97
C PHE A 66 17.05 10.73 -12.94
N THR A 67 17.72 11.37 -11.98
CA THR A 67 17.77 12.84 -11.88
C THR A 67 18.93 13.45 -12.66
N GLY A 68 19.98 12.67 -12.95
CA GLY A 68 21.22 13.16 -13.55
C GLY A 68 22.07 14.02 -12.62
N GLU A 69 21.77 14.02 -11.32
CA GLU A 69 22.45 14.85 -10.32
C GLU A 69 22.77 14.07 -9.05
N LYS A 70 23.76 14.57 -8.30
CA LYS A 70 24.04 14.10 -6.94
C LYS A 70 22.92 14.49 -5.98
N LEU A 71 22.50 13.52 -5.18
CA LEU A 71 21.41 13.69 -4.23
C LEU A 71 21.89 13.54 -2.79
N LYS A 72 21.25 14.29 -1.89
CA LYS A 72 21.43 14.21 -0.44
C LYS A 72 20.93 12.86 0.09
N GLU A 73 21.34 12.52 1.30
CA GLU A 73 20.76 11.40 2.03
C GLU A 73 19.24 11.55 2.17
N GLY A 74 18.54 10.41 2.16
CA GLY A 74 17.09 10.35 2.12
C GLY A 74 16.46 10.91 3.40
N LEU A 75 15.55 11.87 3.23
CA LEU A 75 14.65 12.31 4.30
C LEU A 75 13.39 11.45 4.21
N CYS A 76 13.28 10.47 5.11
CA CYS A 76 12.16 9.53 5.12
C CYS A 76 11.14 9.87 6.21
N ASP A 77 9.86 9.80 5.86
CA ASP A 77 8.73 10.04 6.76
C ASP A 77 7.62 8.99 6.57
N GLU A 78 6.69 8.97 7.53
CA GLU A 78 5.53 8.09 7.49
C GLU A 78 4.21 8.84 7.74
N LYS A 79 3.15 8.29 7.16
CA LYS A 79 1.75 8.64 7.39
C LYS A 79 1.00 7.37 7.78
N THR A 80 1.07 7.06 9.08
CA THR A 80 0.51 5.83 9.65
C THR A 80 -0.96 5.65 9.30
N ALA A 81 -1.78 6.71 9.33
CA ALA A 81 -3.22 6.63 9.05
C ALA A 81 -3.58 5.98 7.70
N VAL A 82 -2.69 6.08 6.71
CA VAL A 82 -2.88 5.51 5.36
C VAL A 82 -1.79 4.49 5.02
N GLY A 83 -1.05 4.02 6.02
CA GLY A 83 0.06 3.07 5.86
C GLY A 83 1.07 3.46 4.81
N MET A 84 1.38 4.76 4.68
CA MET A 84 2.33 5.26 3.69
C MET A 84 3.67 5.56 4.36
N LYS A 85 4.75 5.09 3.75
CA LYS A 85 6.10 5.59 4.01
C LYS A 85 6.66 6.22 2.74
N LYS A 86 7.51 7.23 2.90
CA LYS A 86 8.07 8.02 1.81
C LYS A 86 9.52 8.35 2.10
N CYS A 87 10.36 8.35 1.08
CA CYS A 87 11.71 8.90 1.15
C CYS A 87 11.87 9.98 0.07
N PHE A 88 12.48 11.09 0.46
CA PHE A 88 12.80 12.22 -0.41
C PHE A 88 14.32 12.40 -0.51
N TYR A 89 14.81 12.42 -1.75
CA TYR A 89 16.21 12.68 -2.10
C TYR A 89 16.29 14.02 -2.85
N GLY A 90 16.71 15.08 -2.16
CA GLY A 90 16.88 16.40 -2.77
C GLY A 90 18.27 16.58 -3.38
N SER A 91 18.41 17.47 -4.37
CA SER A 91 19.73 17.81 -4.94
C SER A 91 20.73 18.29 -3.88
N THR A 92 21.99 17.92 -4.05
CA THR A 92 23.10 18.52 -3.29
C THR A 92 23.42 19.94 -3.77
N ASN A 93 23.03 20.29 -5.00
CA ASN A 93 23.16 21.65 -5.52
C ASN A 93 22.02 22.52 -4.95
N ALA A 94 22.37 23.59 -4.23
CA ALA A 94 21.41 24.48 -3.60
C ALA A 94 20.55 25.27 -4.62
N ASP A 95 21.05 25.45 -5.85
CA ASP A 95 20.36 26.17 -6.92
C ASP A 95 19.51 25.24 -7.80
N SER A 96 19.55 23.93 -7.56
CA SER A 96 18.79 22.94 -8.31
C SER A 96 17.48 22.58 -7.61
N ALA A 97 16.38 22.60 -8.37
CA ALA A 97 15.09 22.09 -7.91
C ALA A 97 14.89 20.60 -8.23
N ASN A 98 15.94 19.90 -8.69
CA ASN A 98 15.87 18.47 -8.97
C ASN A 98 15.74 17.67 -7.66
N PHE A 99 14.89 16.66 -7.71
CA PHE A 99 14.70 15.73 -6.60
C PHE A 99 14.15 14.40 -7.11
N PHE A 100 14.29 13.37 -6.29
CA PHE A 100 13.60 12.10 -6.43
C PHE A 100 12.79 11.83 -5.17
N GLN A 101 11.52 11.47 -5.32
CA GLN A 101 10.67 11.03 -4.23
C GLN A 101 10.07 9.68 -4.56
N ILE A 102 10.10 8.76 -3.60
CA ILE A 102 9.41 7.48 -3.67
C ILE A 102 8.59 7.25 -2.41
N SER A 103 7.38 6.74 -2.57
CA SER A 103 6.54 6.26 -1.48
C SER A 103 6.06 4.84 -1.74
N ILE A 104 5.77 4.14 -0.66
CA ILE A 104 5.10 2.84 -0.67
C ILE A 104 3.98 2.84 0.37
N GLN A 105 2.82 2.34 -0.03
CA GLN A 105 1.73 1.96 0.84
C GLN A 105 1.58 0.44 0.80
N GLN A 106 1.45 -0.17 1.97
CA GLN A 106 1.24 -1.61 2.14
C GLN A 106 0.35 -1.86 3.34
N SER A 107 -0.47 -2.92 3.31
CA SER A 107 -1.41 -3.19 4.40
C SER A 107 -0.70 -3.37 5.75
N LEU A 108 0.55 -3.85 5.75
CA LEU A 108 1.36 -3.99 6.97
C LEU A 108 1.75 -2.67 7.65
N PHE A 109 1.65 -1.54 6.95
CA PHE A 109 1.84 -0.22 7.56
C PHE A 109 0.52 0.41 8.02
N MET A 110 -0.61 -0.19 7.69
CA MET A 110 -1.93 0.37 8.01
C MET A 110 -2.38 -0.05 9.42
N PRO A 111 -3.02 0.86 10.18
CA PRO A 111 -3.73 0.51 11.39
C PRO A 111 -4.81 -0.53 11.10
N GLN A 112 -5.00 -1.47 12.03
CA GLN A 112 -6.02 -2.50 11.90
C GLN A 112 -7.43 -1.91 11.69
N THR A 113 -7.74 -0.80 12.37
CA THR A 113 -9.01 -0.07 12.20
C THR A 113 -9.20 0.48 10.78
N ALA A 114 -8.12 0.88 10.11
CA ALA A 114 -8.19 1.32 8.71
C ALA A 114 -8.51 0.13 7.79
N LEU A 115 -7.83 -1.01 7.98
CA LEU A 115 -8.08 -2.23 7.22
C LEU A 115 -9.52 -2.73 7.39
N GLU A 116 -10.03 -2.73 8.62
CA GLU A 116 -11.41 -3.12 8.95
C GLU A 116 -12.45 -2.17 8.36
N SER A 117 -12.11 -0.89 8.21
CA SER A 117 -12.95 0.09 7.49
C SER A 117 -12.91 -0.06 5.96
N GLY A 118 -12.17 -1.06 5.45
CA GLY A 118 -12.00 -1.31 4.02
C GLY A 118 -10.94 -0.44 3.36
N GLN A 119 -10.11 0.31 4.10
CA GLN A 119 -8.95 0.96 3.50
C GLN A 119 -7.88 -0.09 3.18
N THR A 120 -7.46 -0.13 1.93
CA THR A 120 -6.37 -0.97 1.45
C THR A 120 -5.52 -0.17 0.47
N PRO A 121 -4.25 -0.54 0.23
CA PRO A 121 -3.42 0.11 -0.79
C PRO A 121 -4.12 0.17 -2.16
N LYS A 122 -4.80 -0.91 -2.55
CA LYS A 122 -5.62 -0.94 -3.78
C LYS A 122 -6.74 0.08 -3.76
N ASN A 123 -7.54 0.15 -2.69
CA ASN A 123 -8.68 1.08 -2.64
C ASN A 123 -8.21 2.54 -2.66
N ILE A 124 -7.05 2.85 -2.05
CA ILE A 124 -6.45 4.18 -2.11
C ILE A 124 -5.94 4.47 -3.53
N PHE A 125 -5.29 3.51 -4.20
CA PHE A 125 -4.89 3.63 -5.61
C PHE A 125 -6.10 3.90 -6.52
N ASP A 126 -7.15 3.09 -6.44
CA ASP A 126 -8.36 3.20 -7.26
C ASP A 126 -9.03 4.56 -7.07
N HIS A 127 -9.13 5.02 -5.82
CA HIS A 127 -9.69 6.33 -5.48
C HIS A 127 -8.82 7.48 -6.04
N THR A 128 -7.50 7.38 -5.88
CA THR A 128 -6.56 8.37 -6.42
C THR A 128 -6.63 8.42 -7.95
N LYS A 129 -6.69 7.26 -8.61
CA LYS A 129 -6.85 7.14 -10.07
C LYS A 129 -8.12 7.82 -10.56
N LYS A 130 -9.22 7.71 -9.80
CA LYS A 130 -10.50 8.37 -10.11
C LYS A 130 -10.42 9.90 -9.93
N ILE A 131 -9.83 10.38 -8.84
CA ILE A 131 -9.64 11.81 -8.58
C ILE A 131 -8.76 12.44 -9.67
N LEU A 132 -7.65 11.79 -10.00
CA LEU A 132 -6.69 12.25 -11.01
C LEU A 132 -7.09 11.79 -12.42
N SER A 133 -8.36 11.81 -12.78
CA SER A 133 -8.84 11.35 -14.08
C SER A 133 -8.58 12.35 -15.21
N GLU A 134 -8.63 13.64 -14.91
CA GLU A 134 -8.32 14.70 -15.87
C GLU A 134 -6.82 14.78 -16.14
N GLY A 135 -6.44 14.75 -17.42
CA GLY A 135 -5.02 14.78 -17.84
C GLY A 135 -4.22 13.52 -17.48
N ARG A 136 -4.87 12.45 -17.01
CA ARG A 136 -4.24 11.18 -16.67
C ARG A 136 -3.67 10.49 -17.90
N ILE A 137 -2.53 9.84 -17.73
CA ILE A 137 -1.97 8.94 -18.74
C ILE A 137 -1.89 7.54 -18.13
N ASP A 138 -2.78 6.64 -18.53
CA ASP A 138 -2.70 5.23 -18.14
C ASP A 138 -1.53 4.53 -18.85
N LEU A 139 -0.77 3.73 -18.10
CA LEU A 139 0.40 3.02 -18.60
C LEU A 139 0.14 1.51 -18.63
N LYS A 140 0.56 0.86 -19.71
CA LYS A 140 0.46 -0.60 -19.88
C LYS A 140 1.80 -1.28 -19.55
N GLY A 141 1.74 -2.48 -18.98
CA GLY A 141 2.93 -3.30 -18.72
C GLY A 141 3.82 -2.77 -17.60
N LEU A 142 3.22 -2.11 -16.60
CA LEU A 142 3.89 -1.66 -15.39
C LEU A 142 2.98 -1.92 -14.19
N GLY A 143 3.43 -2.79 -13.28
CA GLY A 143 2.60 -3.28 -12.18
C GLY A 143 1.40 -4.09 -12.67
N ASP A 144 0.41 -4.23 -11.79
CA ASP A 144 -0.92 -4.71 -12.16
C ASP A 144 -1.71 -3.58 -12.83
N GLU A 145 -1.57 -2.35 -12.32
CA GLU A 145 -2.05 -1.12 -12.94
C GLU A 145 -1.08 0.04 -12.69
N ALA A 146 -0.94 0.94 -13.66
CA ALA A 146 -0.16 2.16 -13.46
C ALA A 146 -0.71 3.34 -14.26
N PHE A 147 -0.47 4.55 -13.77
CA PHE A 147 -0.78 5.79 -14.47
C PHE A 147 0.14 6.94 -14.04
N ILE A 148 0.25 7.95 -14.88
CA ILE A 148 0.84 9.24 -14.52
C ILE A 148 -0.30 10.24 -14.32
N GLY A 149 -0.33 10.88 -13.15
CA GLY A 149 -1.31 11.89 -12.78
C GLY A 149 -0.61 13.12 -12.19
N THR A 150 -0.97 14.31 -12.67
CA THR A 150 -0.33 15.59 -12.36
C THR A 150 1.18 15.60 -12.72
N ILE A 151 2.02 14.99 -11.88
CA ILE A 151 3.49 14.94 -11.98
C ILE A 151 4.11 13.67 -11.36
N ALA A 152 3.27 12.73 -10.90
CA ALA A 152 3.74 11.51 -10.25
C ALA A 152 3.31 10.28 -11.05
N LEU A 153 4.18 9.27 -11.04
CA LEU A 153 3.86 7.92 -11.45
C LEU A 153 3.23 7.18 -10.27
N HIS A 154 2.09 6.56 -10.51
CA HIS A 154 1.34 5.74 -9.57
C HIS A 154 1.33 4.31 -10.08
N ILE A 155 1.74 3.35 -9.24
CA ILE A 155 1.82 1.92 -9.60
C ILE A 155 1.14 1.10 -8.51
N LEU A 156 0.22 0.26 -8.91
CA LEU A 156 -0.33 -0.81 -8.07
C LEU A 156 0.34 -2.14 -8.45
N LYS A 157 0.82 -2.89 -7.46
CA LYS A 157 1.34 -4.25 -7.61
C LYS A 157 0.98 -5.08 -6.37
N GLY A 158 0.02 -5.98 -6.47
CA GLY A 158 -0.49 -6.75 -5.34
C GLY A 158 -0.96 -5.85 -4.19
N ASP A 159 -0.33 -5.99 -3.03
CA ASP A 159 -0.62 -5.18 -1.84
C ASP A 159 0.23 -3.90 -1.76
N PHE A 160 0.97 -3.55 -2.80
CA PHE A 160 1.87 -2.41 -2.83
C PHE A 160 1.31 -1.32 -3.74
N TYR A 161 1.06 -0.14 -3.17
CA TYR A 161 0.80 1.07 -3.95
C TYR A 161 2.02 1.99 -3.84
N ILE A 162 2.74 2.13 -4.95
CA ILE A 162 3.99 2.87 -5.07
C ILE A 162 3.72 4.18 -5.81
N THR A 163 4.31 5.27 -5.32
CA THR A 163 4.35 6.52 -6.08
C THR A 163 5.78 7.02 -6.26
N ILE A 164 6.09 7.55 -7.45
CA ILE A 164 7.39 8.12 -7.79
C ILE A 164 7.17 9.52 -8.36
N ARG A 165 7.97 10.48 -7.90
CA ARG A 165 7.97 11.85 -8.42
C ARG A 165 9.39 12.32 -8.68
N LEU A 166 9.57 12.96 -9.83
CA LEU A 166 10.82 13.60 -10.23
C LEU A 166 10.63 15.11 -10.30
N GLY A 167 11.42 15.86 -9.53
CA GLY A 167 11.52 17.30 -9.66
C GLY A 167 12.32 17.66 -10.90
N ASN A 168 11.79 18.54 -11.75
CA ASN A 168 12.52 19.11 -12.87
C ASN A 168 12.08 20.57 -13.08
N PRO A 169 12.92 21.57 -12.78
CA PRO A 169 12.59 22.98 -12.98
C PRO A 169 12.51 23.36 -14.47
N ASN A 170 13.09 22.57 -15.37
CA ASN A 170 13.13 22.87 -16.80
C ASN A 170 11.86 22.44 -17.54
N GLY A 171 10.84 21.93 -16.84
CA GLY A 171 9.52 21.64 -17.42
C GLY A 171 9.49 20.57 -18.51
N LYS A 172 10.57 19.79 -18.70
CA LYS A 172 10.54 18.64 -19.60
C LYS A 172 9.60 17.58 -19.00
N GLU A 173 8.76 16.99 -19.84
CA GLU A 173 7.98 15.82 -19.47
C GLU A 173 8.93 14.70 -19.01
N ASN A 174 8.99 14.44 -17.70
CA ASN A 174 9.82 13.38 -17.12
C ASN A 174 9.21 11.99 -17.29
N LYS A 175 8.36 11.78 -18.30
CA LYS A 175 7.56 10.56 -18.44
C LYS A 175 8.45 9.33 -18.62
N LYS A 176 9.49 9.41 -19.44
CA LYS A 176 10.40 8.28 -19.69
C LYS A 176 11.20 7.93 -18.45
N GLU A 177 11.69 8.93 -17.74
CA GLU A 177 12.44 8.79 -16.51
C GLU A 177 11.57 8.22 -15.38
N LEU A 178 10.31 8.67 -15.28
CA LEU A 178 9.32 8.09 -14.38
C LEU A 178 9.07 6.62 -14.69
N GLU A 179 8.81 6.27 -15.96
CA GLU A 179 8.60 4.87 -16.37
C GLU A 179 9.82 4.00 -16.08
N ALA A 180 11.03 4.50 -16.35
CA ALA A 180 12.28 3.79 -16.04
C ALA A 180 12.46 3.56 -14.53
N ALA A 181 12.24 4.60 -13.72
CA ALA A 181 12.26 4.50 -12.26
C ALA A 181 11.20 3.52 -11.74
N GLY A 182 10.00 3.53 -12.33
CA GLY A 182 8.93 2.59 -12.00
C GLY A 182 9.30 1.14 -12.30
N ARG A 183 9.93 0.88 -13.46
CA ARG A 183 10.41 -0.47 -13.80
C ARG A 183 11.49 -0.93 -12.82
N LYS A 184 12.42 -0.05 -12.48
CA LYS A 184 13.48 -0.39 -11.52
C LYS A 184 12.92 -0.67 -10.12
N ALA A 185 11.94 0.12 -9.67
CA ALA A 185 11.28 -0.10 -8.39
C ALA A 185 10.57 -1.46 -8.34
N LEU A 186 9.94 -1.88 -9.45
CA LEU A 186 9.30 -3.20 -9.53
C LEU A 186 10.31 -4.35 -9.61
N GLU A 187 11.41 -4.18 -10.34
CA GLU A 187 12.51 -5.17 -10.37
C GLU A 187 13.10 -5.40 -8.97
N ASN A 188 13.34 -4.32 -8.24
CA ASN A 188 13.82 -4.37 -6.86
C ASN A 188 12.76 -4.97 -5.93
N LEU A 189 11.47 -4.62 -6.10
CA LEU A 189 10.37 -5.23 -5.35
C LEU A 189 10.31 -6.74 -5.57
N ASP A 190 10.33 -7.19 -6.83
CA ASP A 190 10.27 -8.62 -7.16
C ASP A 190 11.46 -9.36 -6.53
N SER A 191 12.65 -8.77 -6.56
CA SER A 191 13.86 -9.33 -5.92
C SER A 191 13.75 -9.42 -4.39
N LEU A 192 12.95 -8.55 -3.77
CA LEU A 192 12.73 -8.57 -2.32
C LEU A 192 11.68 -9.59 -1.88
N LEU A 193 10.82 -10.06 -2.79
CA LEU A 193 9.70 -10.97 -2.51
C LEU A 193 10.02 -12.46 -2.76
N ILE A 194 11.22 -12.75 -3.25
CA ILE A 194 11.78 -14.11 -3.40
C ILE A 194 12.33 -14.59 -2.04
#